data_AF-A0A5X9H9B0-F1
#
_entry.id   AF-A0A5X9H9B0-F1
#
_cell.length_a   1.000
_cell.length_b   1.000
_cell.length_c   1.000
_cell.angle_alpha   90.00
_cell.angle_beta   90.00
_cell.angle_gamma   90.00
#
_symmetry.space_group_name_H-M   'P 1'
#
loop_
_entity.id
_entity.type
_entity.pdbx_description
1 polymer ?
#
loop_
_entity_poly.entity_id
_entity_poly.type
_entity_poly.pdbx_seq_one_letter_code
_entity_poly.pdbx_strand_id
1 'polypeptide(L)'
;MKIQEVKRILTRWQPSSFSLYREVFTQYGGSINMHPDIVDYFMKRYNWHFKFFHYKEDDKIKGAYFICNDQNIGILTRRTFPLSSDEILIPMAPDLRCFLPDRTNRLSALHQPQIRNAIWKLARKKQNCLVKETFSSKFEKTRRNEYQRFLKKGGSVK
;
A
#
# COMPACT_ATOMS: atom_id res chain seq x y z
N MET A 1 1.38 -14.81 26.05
CA MET A 1 1.78 -14.02 24.87
C MET A 1 0.75 -14.21 23.77
N LYS A 2 0.20 -13.15 23.19
CA LYS A 2 -0.83 -13.28 22.13
C LYS A 2 -0.16 -13.80 20.85
N ILE A 3 -0.85 -14.64 20.08
CA ILE A 3 -0.31 -15.24 18.83
C ILE A 3 0.28 -14.19 17.86
N GLN A 4 -0.30 -12.99 17.80
CA GLN A 4 0.24 -11.89 16.99
C GLN A 4 1.61 -11.40 17.45
N GLU A 5 1.86 -11.31 18.76
CA GLU A 5 3.15 -10.88 19.30
C GLU A 5 4.25 -11.89 18.94
N VAL A 6 3.94 -13.19 19.07
CA VAL A 6 4.81 -14.28 18.63
C VAL A 6 5.16 -14.12 17.15
N LYS A 7 4.15 -13.90 16.29
CA LYS A 7 4.38 -13.69 14.85
C LYS A 7 5.29 -12.50 14.58
N ARG A 8 5.08 -11.38 15.27
CA ARG A 8 5.91 -10.17 15.09
C ARG A 8 7.36 -10.42 15.49
N ILE A 9 7.61 -11.11 16.61
CA ILE A 9 8.95 -11.52 17.02
C ILE A 9 9.60 -12.42 15.96
N LEU A 10 8.92 -13.47 15.53
CA LEU A 10 9.43 -14.42 14.52
C LEU A 10 9.69 -13.76 13.16
N THR A 11 8.98 -12.67 12.85
CA THR A 11 9.12 -11.91 11.60
C THR A 11 9.98 -10.66 11.77
N ARG A 12 10.67 -10.50 12.91
CA ARG A 12 11.60 -9.40 13.24
C ARG A 12 10.97 -8.00 13.23
N TRP A 13 9.64 -7.92 13.41
CA TRP A 13 8.94 -6.65 13.61
C TRP A 13 8.82 -6.36 15.10
N GLN A 14 9.32 -5.20 15.51
CA GLN A 14 9.36 -4.77 16.91
C GLN A 14 8.41 -3.59 17.15
N PRO A 15 7.80 -3.46 18.34
CA PRO A 15 7.04 -2.27 18.72
C PRO A 15 7.87 -1.00 18.51
N SER A 16 7.20 0.08 18.10
CA SER A 16 7.84 1.32 17.71
C SER A 16 7.05 2.54 18.16
N SER A 17 7.56 3.72 17.82
CA SER A 17 6.92 5.03 18.06
C SER A 17 6.48 5.68 16.75
N PHE A 18 5.64 6.70 16.88
CA PHE A 18 5.26 7.57 15.76
C PHE A 18 6.46 8.36 15.18
N SER A 19 7.39 8.80 16.03
CA SER A 19 8.58 9.54 15.58
C SER A 19 9.44 8.70 14.63
N LEU A 20 9.77 7.46 15.03
CA LEU A 20 10.54 6.54 14.21
C LEU A 20 9.79 6.17 12.93
N TYR A 21 8.47 5.97 13.02
CA TYR A 21 7.64 5.76 11.83
C TYR A 21 7.76 6.91 10.82
N ARG A 22 7.70 8.16 11.30
CA ARG A 22 7.83 9.37 10.46
C ARG A 22 9.21 9.46 9.80
N GLU A 23 10.28 9.11 10.51
CA GLU A 23 11.63 9.08 9.96
C GLU A 23 11.74 8.06 8.81
N VAL A 24 11.26 6.84 9.04
CA VAL A 24 11.29 5.76 8.04
C VAL A 24 10.43 6.09 6.82
N PHE A 25 9.26 6.73 7.04
CA PHE A 25 8.44 7.23 5.93
C PHE A 25 9.14 8.31 5.13
N THR A 26 9.82 9.25 5.80
CA THR A 26 10.59 10.30 5.13
C THR A 26 11.70 9.71 4.25
N GLN A 27 12.30 8.61 4.71
CA GLN A 27 13.39 7.94 4.01
C GLN A 27 12.93 7.11 2.79
N TYR A 28 11.84 6.35 2.93
CA TYR A 28 11.45 5.35 1.92
C TYR A 28 10.12 5.65 1.20
N GLY A 29 9.39 6.67 1.66
CA GLY A 29 8.09 7.04 1.11
C GLY A 29 6.98 6.02 1.40
N GLY A 30 5.78 6.27 0.92
CA GLY A 30 4.63 5.40 1.12
C GLY A 30 3.39 5.99 0.49
N SER A 31 2.26 5.30 0.65
CA SER A 31 0.98 5.78 0.11
C SER A 31 0.36 6.84 1.01
N ILE A 32 -0.58 7.61 0.47
CA ILE A 32 -1.21 8.73 1.19
C ILE A 32 -1.92 8.30 2.49
N ASN A 33 -2.57 7.14 2.52
CA ASN A 33 -3.17 6.55 3.73
C ASN A 33 -2.16 6.06 4.77
N MET A 34 -0.87 6.16 4.47
CA MET A 34 0.25 5.91 5.36
C MET A 34 0.98 7.22 5.71
N HIS A 35 0.59 8.38 5.16
CA HIS A 35 1.38 9.61 5.37
C HIS A 35 1.42 10.03 6.85
N PRO A 36 2.60 10.37 7.43
CA PRO A 36 2.73 10.73 8.84
C PRO A 36 1.86 11.92 9.27
N ASP A 37 1.65 12.91 8.40
CA ASP A 37 0.80 14.05 8.73
C ASP A 37 -0.69 13.68 8.78
N ILE A 38 -1.11 12.68 8.00
CA ILE A 38 -2.47 12.15 8.10
C ILE A 38 -2.59 11.34 9.40
N VAL A 39 -1.60 10.51 9.72
CA VAL A 39 -1.56 9.80 11.01
C VAL A 39 -1.63 10.78 12.18
N ASP A 40 -0.82 11.84 12.18
CA ASP A 40 -0.81 12.88 13.21
C ASP A 40 -2.17 13.59 13.34
N TYR A 41 -2.79 13.95 12.21
CA TYR A 41 -4.13 14.50 12.18
C TYR A 41 -5.15 13.57 12.85
N PHE A 42 -5.12 12.28 12.53
CA PHE A 42 -6.04 11.30 13.11
C PHE A 42 -5.76 11.05 14.59
N MET A 43 -4.50 11.02 15.02
CA MET A 43 -4.12 10.90 16.44
C MET A 43 -4.59 12.10 17.27
N LYS A 44 -4.53 13.32 16.71
CA LYS A 44 -4.87 14.56 17.43
C LYS A 44 -6.37 14.87 17.43
N ARG A 45 -7.05 14.59 16.33
CA ARG A 45 -8.45 15.01 16.11
C ARG A 45 -9.47 13.91 16.36
N TYR A 46 -9.03 12.66 16.42
CA TYR A 46 -9.89 11.51 16.65
C TYR A 46 -9.28 10.64 17.74
N ASN A 47 -10.13 9.98 18.53
CA ASN A 47 -9.67 9.05 19.57
C ASN A 47 -9.26 7.69 18.97
N TRP A 48 -8.43 7.73 17.92
CA TRP A 48 -7.97 6.54 17.22
C TRP A 48 -6.74 5.97 17.89
N HIS A 49 -6.71 4.65 17.99
CA HIS A 49 -5.59 3.94 18.57
C HIS A 49 -4.62 3.48 17.49
N PHE A 50 -3.34 3.83 17.64
CA PHE A 50 -2.28 3.46 16.71
C PHE A 50 -1.22 2.61 17.41
N LYS A 51 -0.85 1.49 16.78
CA LYS A 51 0.30 0.68 17.20
C LYS A 51 1.33 0.69 16.09
N PHE A 52 2.52 1.21 16.39
CA PHE A 52 3.61 1.32 15.43
C PHE A 52 4.58 0.14 15.56
N PHE A 53 5.15 -0.26 14.44
CA PHE A 53 6.13 -1.34 14.36
C PHE A 53 7.24 -0.97 13.38
N HIS A 54 8.46 -1.44 13.65
CA HIS A 54 9.59 -1.29 12.76
C HIS A 54 10.31 -2.61 12.52
N TYR A 55 11.01 -2.70 11.39
CA TYR A 55 11.88 -3.80 11.02
C TYR A 55 13.33 -3.36 11.12
N LYS A 56 14.13 -4.11 11.89
CA LYS A 56 15.55 -3.83 12.14
C LYS A 56 16.42 -4.97 11.61
N GLU A 57 17.43 -4.62 10.81
CA GLU A 57 18.44 -5.54 10.27
C GLU A 57 19.79 -4.83 10.21
N ASP A 58 20.85 -5.49 10.68
CA ASP A 58 22.22 -4.94 10.76
C ASP A 58 22.28 -3.56 11.43
N ASP A 59 21.57 -3.45 12.56
CA ASP A 59 21.34 -2.22 13.31
C ASP A 59 20.66 -1.05 12.58
N LYS A 60 20.20 -1.26 11.35
CA LYS A 60 19.48 -0.25 10.56
C LYS A 60 17.99 -0.54 10.54
N ILE A 61 17.20 0.53 10.62
CA ILE A 61 15.76 0.44 10.39
C ILE A 61 15.50 0.40 8.89
N LYS A 62 14.92 -0.71 8.42
CA LYS A 62 14.64 -0.94 7.00
C LYS A 62 13.16 -0.85 6.64
N GLY A 63 12.27 -0.69 7.61
CA GLY A 63 10.86 -0.50 7.31
C GLY A 63 10.03 -0.24 8.55
N ALA A 64 8.86 0.36 8.37
CA ALA A 64 7.95 0.66 9.46
C ALA A 64 6.50 0.65 8.99
N TYR A 65 5.58 0.22 9.84
CA TYR A 65 4.14 0.33 9.58
C TYR A 65 3.39 0.56 10.88
N PHE A 66 2.09 0.79 10.77
CA PHE A 66 1.20 0.90 11.91
C PHE A 66 -0.10 0.14 11.68
N ILE A 67 -0.76 -0.16 12.79
CA ILE A 67 -2.12 -0.70 12.83
C ILE A 67 -3.04 0.34 13.47
N CYS A 68 -4.14 0.65 12.80
CA CYS A 68 -5.22 1.49 13.29
C CYS A 68 -6.30 0.64 13.95
N ASN A 69 -6.71 1.04 15.15
CA ASN A 69 -7.84 0.47 15.91
C ASN A 69 -7.80 -1.07 15.99
N ASP A 70 -6.59 -1.63 16.08
CA ASP A 70 -6.34 -3.09 16.13
C ASP A 70 -6.87 -3.90 14.95
N GLN A 71 -7.20 -3.24 13.83
CA GLN A 71 -7.87 -3.87 12.70
C GLN A 71 -7.05 -3.83 11.41
N ASN A 72 -6.61 -2.64 11.01
CA ASN A 72 -6.11 -2.43 9.65
C ASN A 72 -4.72 -1.81 9.65
N ILE A 73 -3.89 -2.24 8.70
CA ILE A 73 -2.71 -1.48 8.30
C ILE A 73 -3.20 -0.25 7.51
N GLY A 74 -2.71 0.93 7.87
CA GLY A 74 -3.08 2.18 7.20
C GLY A 74 -4.46 2.72 7.56
N ILE A 75 -4.72 3.96 7.15
CA ILE A 75 -5.98 4.67 7.42
C ILE A 75 -6.98 4.40 6.28
N LEU A 76 -7.95 3.51 6.53
CA LEU A 76 -8.86 3.01 5.49
C LEU A 76 -10.27 3.63 5.59
N THR A 77 -10.37 4.96 5.56
CA THR A 77 -11.64 5.69 5.79
C THR A 77 -12.20 6.46 4.60
N ARG A 78 -12.02 5.92 3.38
CA ARG A 78 -12.54 6.52 2.14
C ARG A 78 -14.02 6.92 2.16
N ARG A 79 -14.85 6.25 2.98
CA ARG A 79 -16.29 6.56 3.11
C ARG A 79 -16.58 7.83 3.91
N THR A 80 -15.65 8.23 4.78
CA THR A 80 -15.83 9.35 5.71
C THR A 80 -14.93 10.52 5.35
N PHE A 81 -13.76 10.24 4.77
CA PHE A 81 -12.78 11.23 4.35
C PHE A 81 -12.41 11.00 2.88
N PRO A 82 -12.06 12.07 2.13
CA PRO A 82 -11.59 11.97 0.75
C PRO A 82 -10.15 11.45 0.68
N LEU A 83 -9.87 10.33 1.36
CA LEU A 83 -8.57 9.70 1.44
C LEU A 83 -8.56 8.43 0.59
N SER A 84 -7.62 8.34 -0.35
CA SER A 84 -7.42 7.12 -1.12
C SER A 84 -7.02 5.99 -0.18
N SER A 85 -7.72 4.87 -0.29
CA SER A 85 -7.44 3.66 0.49
C SER A 85 -7.38 2.41 -0.39
N ASP A 86 -7.20 2.63 -1.69
CA ASP A 86 -7.22 1.56 -2.69
C ASP A 86 -5.89 0.78 -2.70
N GLU A 87 -4.81 1.37 -2.16
CA GLU A 87 -3.50 0.76 -2.03
C GLU A 87 -2.82 1.13 -0.71
N ILE A 88 -2.01 0.23 -0.16
CA ILE A 88 -1.15 0.43 1.00
C ILE A 88 0.29 0.17 0.55
N LEU A 89 1.07 1.24 0.43
CA LEU A 89 2.50 1.23 0.25
C LEU A 89 3.16 1.60 1.59
N ILE A 90 3.77 0.61 2.21
CA ILE A 90 4.47 0.67 3.49
C ILE A 90 5.87 1.26 3.26
N PRO A 91 6.36 2.18 4.11
CA PRO A 91 7.73 2.66 3.99
C PRO A 91 8.72 1.55 4.32
N MET A 92 9.47 1.11 3.29
CA MET A 92 10.40 -0.02 3.34
C MET A 92 11.58 0.23 2.40
N ALA A 93 12.78 -0.11 2.86
CA ALA A 93 14.00 -0.07 2.08
C ALA A 93 13.88 -0.97 0.84
N PRO A 94 14.34 -0.54 -0.36
CA PRO A 94 14.17 -1.30 -1.60
C PRO A 94 14.78 -2.72 -1.57
N ASP A 95 15.84 -2.92 -0.80
CA ASP A 95 16.56 -4.19 -0.62
C ASP A 95 15.93 -5.12 0.43
N LEU A 96 15.02 -4.59 1.28
CA LEU A 96 14.42 -5.36 2.36
C LEU A 96 13.57 -6.51 1.82
N ARG A 97 13.84 -7.73 2.31
CA ARG A 97 13.01 -8.91 2.06
C ARG A 97 12.50 -9.48 3.38
N CYS A 98 11.21 -9.35 3.66
CA CYS A 98 10.63 -9.73 4.95
C CYS A 98 9.32 -10.53 4.82
N PHE A 99 8.88 -11.02 5.97
CA PHE A 99 7.52 -11.52 6.19
C PHE A 99 6.73 -10.42 6.89
N LEU A 100 5.51 -10.12 6.42
CA LEU A 100 4.61 -9.18 7.08
C LEU A 100 3.68 -9.97 8.02
N PRO A 101 3.68 -9.70 9.34
CA PRO A 101 2.92 -10.49 10.31
C PRO A 101 1.41 -10.18 10.30
N ASP A 102 1.05 -8.96 9.90
CA ASP A 102 -0.32 -8.47 9.85
C ASP A 102 -0.93 -8.61 8.44
N ARG A 103 -2.20 -8.99 8.38
CA ARG A 103 -2.89 -9.27 7.12
C ARG A 103 -3.46 -7.99 6.52
N THR A 104 -3.41 -7.88 5.20
CA THR A 104 -4.11 -6.85 4.44
C THR A 104 -4.43 -7.36 3.03
N ASN A 105 -5.53 -6.89 2.46
CA ASN A 105 -5.92 -7.17 1.08
C ASN A 105 -5.63 -6.00 0.12
N ARG A 106 -5.00 -4.92 0.61
CA ARG A 106 -4.72 -3.67 -0.13
C ARG A 106 -3.23 -3.40 -0.34
N LEU A 107 -2.36 -4.35 0.01
CA LEU A 107 -0.91 -4.17 -0.09
C LEU A 107 -0.48 -3.78 -1.51
N SER A 108 0.40 -2.81 -1.68
CA SER A 108 0.86 -2.37 -2.99
C SER A 108 1.58 -3.46 -3.76
N ALA A 109 1.35 -3.56 -5.07
CA ALA A 109 2.09 -4.47 -5.95
C ALA A 109 3.60 -4.15 -5.99
N LEU A 110 3.98 -2.90 -5.66
CA LEU A 110 5.37 -2.48 -5.55
C LEU A 110 6.15 -3.22 -4.44
N HIS A 111 5.45 -3.82 -3.48
CA HIS A 111 6.07 -4.67 -2.46
C HIS A 111 6.32 -6.11 -2.88
N GLN A 112 5.99 -6.50 -4.13
CA GLN A 112 6.24 -7.85 -4.63
C GLN A 112 7.68 -8.36 -4.42
N PRO A 113 8.75 -7.56 -4.66
CA PRO A 113 10.11 -8.01 -4.36
C PRO A 113 10.45 -8.06 -2.85
N GLN A 114 9.69 -7.35 -2.01
CA GLN A 114 10.01 -7.15 -0.58
C GLN A 114 9.25 -8.09 0.37
N ILE A 115 7.96 -8.38 0.12
CA ILE A 115 7.11 -9.15 1.05
C ILE A 115 6.84 -10.56 0.53
N ARG A 116 7.43 -11.56 1.21
CA ARG A 116 7.47 -12.96 0.75
C ARG A 116 6.17 -13.73 0.95
N ASN A 117 5.41 -13.42 1.99
CA ASN A 117 4.18 -14.13 2.36
C ASN A 117 2.90 -13.50 1.82
N ALA A 118 3.01 -12.66 0.78
CA ALA A 118 1.87 -12.06 0.10
C ALA A 118 1.49 -12.83 -1.16
N ILE A 119 0.19 -12.92 -1.43
CA ILE A 119 -0.34 -13.50 -2.67
C ILE A 119 -0.58 -12.37 -3.68
N TRP A 120 0.20 -12.37 -4.76
CA TRP A 120 0.20 -11.28 -5.76
C TRP A 120 -0.76 -11.51 -6.93
N LYS A 121 -0.80 -12.74 -7.46
CA LYS A 121 -1.48 -13.04 -8.74
C LYS A 121 -2.79 -13.83 -8.59
N LEU A 122 -2.85 -14.81 -7.68
CA LEU A 122 -3.91 -15.83 -7.69
C LEU A 122 -5.18 -15.45 -6.90
N ALA A 123 -5.07 -14.61 -5.87
CA ALA A 123 -6.17 -14.36 -4.93
C ALA A 123 -6.68 -12.90 -4.90
N ARG A 124 -6.15 -12.02 -5.76
CA ARG A 124 -6.57 -10.60 -5.76
C ARG A 124 -7.69 -10.36 -6.76
N LYS A 125 -8.94 -10.51 -6.31
CA LYS A 125 -10.14 -10.11 -7.08
C LYS A 125 -10.30 -8.58 -7.24
N LYS A 126 -9.49 -7.78 -6.53
CA LYS A 126 -9.54 -6.30 -6.49
C LYS A 126 -8.13 -5.72 -6.71
N GLN A 127 -7.55 -5.96 -7.89
CA GLN A 127 -6.31 -5.28 -8.26
C GLN A 127 -6.63 -3.89 -8.78
N ASN A 128 -5.82 -2.89 -8.41
CA ASN A 128 -5.87 -1.60 -9.07
C ASN A 128 -5.46 -1.81 -10.53
N CYS A 129 -6.30 -1.36 -11.46
CA CYS A 129 -5.99 -1.41 -12.88
C CYS A 129 -4.93 -0.36 -13.17
N LEU A 130 -3.67 -0.79 -13.25
CA LEU A 130 -2.60 0.06 -13.74
C LEU A 130 -2.75 0.21 -15.25
N VAL A 131 -2.61 1.44 -15.74
CA VAL A 131 -2.53 1.69 -17.18
C VAL A 131 -1.31 0.96 -17.71
N LYS A 132 -1.48 0.18 -18.79
CA LYS A 132 -0.35 -0.46 -19.44
C LYS A 132 0.54 0.62 -20.05
N GLU A 133 1.84 0.55 -19.80
CA GLU A 133 2.80 1.45 -20.45
C GLU A 133 2.84 1.20 -21.96
N THR A 134 2.69 -0.06 -22.37
CA THR A 134 2.64 -0.47 -23.77
C THR A 134 1.36 -1.23 -24.07
N PHE A 135 0.67 -0.82 -25.13
CA PHE A 135 -0.51 -1.52 -25.63
C PHE A 135 -0.10 -2.60 -26.62
N SER A 136 -0.87 -3.69 -26.70
CA SER A 136 -0.63 -4.68 -27.74
C SER A 136 -1.10 -4.16 -29.10
N SER A 137 -0.45 -4.59 -30.17
CA SER A 137 -0.85 -4.27 -31.56
C SER A 137 -2.32 -4.60 -31.82
N LYS A 138 -2.83 -5.69 -31.24
CA LYS A 138 -4.25 -6.06 -31.29
C LYS A 138 -5.15 -5.01 -30.66
N PHE A 139 -4.78 -4.50 -29.47
CA PHE A 139 -5.57 -3.47 -28.78
C PHE A 139 -5.59 -2.16 -29.59
N GLU A 140 -4.44 -1.72 -30.09
CA GLU A 140 -4.33 -0.52 -30.92
C GLU A 140 -5.17 -0.61 -32.18
N LYS A 141 -5.11 -1.75 -32.89
CA LYS A 141 -5.92 -2.00 -34.09
C LYS A 141 -7.42 -1.94 -33.77
N THR A 142 -7.86 -2.55 -32.67
CA THR A 142 -9.26 -2.50 -32.24
C THR A 142 -9.70 -1.07 -31.95
N ARG A 143 -8.93 -0.29 -31.18
CA ARG A 143 -9.26 1.11 -30.88
C ARG A 143 -9.29 1.99 -32.12
N ARG A 144 -8.36 1.77 -33.06
CA ARG A 144 -8.37 2.45 -34.36
C ARG A 144 -9.63 2.12 -35.15
N ASN A 145 -10.05 0.86 -35.19
CA ASN A 145 -11.27 0.45 -35.90
C ASN A 145 -12.53 1.03 -35.25
N GLU A 146 -12.60 1.07 -33.91
CA GLU A 146 -13.69 1.72 -33.17
C GLU A 146 -13.77 3.22 -33.49
N TYR A 147 -12.62 3.91 -33.47
CA TYR A 147 -12.52 5.32 -33.84
C TYR A 147 -13.01 5.57 -35.26
N GLN A 148 -12.54 4.77 -36.22
CA GLN A 148 -12.98 4.88 -37.62
C GLN A 148 -14.47 4.59 -37.79
N ARG A 149 -15.02 3.62 -37.04
CA ARG A 149 -16.45 3.33 -37.04
C ARG A 149 -17.27 4.48 -36.48
N PHE A 150 -16.77 5.16 -35.45
CA PHE A 150 -17.40 6.35 -34.87
C PHE A 150 -17.45 7.51 -35.90
N LEU A 151 -16.32 7.81 -36.55
CA LEU A 151 -16.27 8.85 -37.59
C LEU A 151 -17.20 8.53 -38.76
N LYS A 152 -17.18 7.28 -39.26
CA LYS A 152 -18.07 6.84 -40.36
C LYS A 152 -19.56 6.96 -40.02
N LYS A 153 -19.92 6.95 -38.74
CA LYS A 153 -21.30 7.16 -38.28
C LYS A 153 -21.65 8.62 -38.05
N GLY A 154 -20.83 9.57 -38.54
CA GLY A 154 -21.04 11.00 -38.38
C GLY A 154 -20.59 11.55 -37.03
N GLY A 155 -19.90 10.74 -36.21
CA GLY A 155 -19.23 11.23 -35.02
C GLY A 155 -18.08 12.17 -35.37
N SER A 156 -17.82 13.17 -34.55
CA SER A 156 -16.65 14.03 -34.66
C SER A 156 -15.89 14.05 -33.34
N VAL A 157 -14.56 14.12 -33.44
CA VAL A 157 -13.67 14.33 -32.29
C VAL A 157 -13.02 15.68 -32.51
N LYS A 158 -13.13 16.58 -31.53
CA LYS A 158 -12.45 17.88 -31.52
C LYS A 158 -11.10 17.76 -30.85
#